data_AF-A0A9P0GIT8-F1
#
_entry.id   AF-A0A9P0GIT8-F1
#
_cell.length_a   1.000
_cell.length_b   1.000
_cell.length_c   1.000
_cell.angle_alpha   90.00
_cell.angle_beta   90.00
_cell.angle_gamma   90.00
#
_symmetry.space_group_name_H-M   'P 1'
#
loop_
_entity.id
_entity.type
_entity.pdbx_description
1 polymer ?
#
loop_
_entity_poly.entity_id
_entity_poly.type
_entity_poly.pdbx_seq_one_letter_code
_entity_poly.pdbx_strand_id
1 'polypeptide(L)'
;MYSSIYPQVRSEKKTGRAKDVMKRLRAGTYELGADCSGKRLKCFQNVPEEDRKRIVREFNLLGDKAKQNSYLGGLITLLPVKQRRPRNADSRHTAASFSYRVRGIKDNVSCDVQVCLKAFMSLHGITEDKVRHIRGGLLATGTSPNDRRGKHSNTPHKLSHETMEKVISFLKSLKGRKSHYSLKDTKKYTYLLS
;
A
#
# COMPACT_ATOMS: atom_id res chain seq x y z
N MET A 1 11.53 -21.03 49.51
CA MET A 1 12.12 -20.37 48.32
C MET A 1 11.95 -21.31 47.12
N TYR A 2 10.87 -21.17 46.34
CA TYR A 2 10.69 -21.96 45.12
C TYR A 2 11.02 -21.10 43.90
N SER A 3 12.15 -21.39 43.26
CA SER A 3 12.59 -20.77 42.01
C SER A 3 11.77 -21.33 40.85
N SER A 4 11.17 -20.43 40.08
CA SER A 4 10.37 -20.73 38.88
C SER A 4 11.28 -21.18 37.74
N ILE A 5 11.30 -22.50 37.45
CA ILE A 5 12.01 -23.08 36.30
C ILE A 5 11.01 -23.20 35.13
N TYR A 6 10.61 -22.06 34.56
CA TYR A 6 10.00 -22.06 33.22
C TYR A 6 11.05 -21.61 32.20
N PRO A 7 11.35 -22.41 31.16
CA PRO A 7 12.28 -22.01 30.13
C PRO A 7 11.73 -20.81 29.37
N GLN A 8 12.48 -19.71 29.38
CA GLN A 8 12.23 -18.51 28.60
C GLN A 8 12.19 -18.88 27.11
N VAL A 9 11.00 -18.82 26.50
CA VAL A 9 10.81 -19.01 25.06
C VAL A 9 11.54 -17.87 24.35
N ARG A 10 12.74 -18.13 23.80
CA ARG A 10 13.39 -17.19 22.87
C ARG A 10 12.45 -16.98 21.69
N SER A 11 11.89 -15.78 21.58
CA SER A 11 11.10 -15.42 20.41
C SER A 11 12.02 -15.49 19.18
N GLU A 12 11.58 -16.23 18.16
CA GLU A 12 12.27 -16.22 16.88
C GLU A 12 12.42 -14.77 16.40
N LYS A 13 13.64 -14.39 16.04
CA LYS A 13 13.86 -13.13 15.32
C LYS A 13 13.03 -13.22 14.04
N LYS A 14 11.92 -12.48 13.98
CA LYS A 14 11.10 -12.37 12.78
C LYS A 14 11.89 -11.61 11.72
N THR A 15 12.80 -12.29 11.03
CA THR A 15 13.38 -11.77 9.79
C THR A 15 12.24 -11.69 8.78
N GLY A 16 11.92 -10.48 8.33
CA GLY A 16 10.88 -10.26 7.32
C GLY A 16 11.16 -11.08 6.06
N ARG A 17 10.12 -11.40 5.28
CA ARG A 17 10.32 -12.15 4.03
C ARG A 17 11.15 -11.31 3.07
N ALA A 18 12.10 -11.90 2.34
CA ALA A 18 12.88 -11.20 1.32
C ALA A 18 11.97 -10.46 0.30
N LYS A 19 10.80 -11.04 -0.01
CA LYS A 19 9.75 -10.40 -0.83
C LYS A 19 9.28 -9.05 -0.28
N ASP A 20 9.20 -8.88 1.03
CA ASP A 20 8.78 -7.64 1.67
C ASP A 20 9.87 -6.57 1.57
N VAL A 21 11.15 -6.97 1.67
CA VAL A 21 12.30 -6.09 1.43
C VAL A 21 12.29 -5.60 -0.02
N MET A 22 12.16 -6.51 -0.99
CA MET A 22 12.08 -6.15 -2.42
C MET A 22 10.89 -5.24 -2.73
N LYS A 23 9.75 -5.45 -2.06
CA LYS A 23 8.56 -4.60 -2.20
C LYS A 23 8.84 -3.16 -1.74
N ARG A 24 9.59 -2.99 -0.64
CA ARG A 24 10.00 -1.66 -0.14
C ARG A 24 11.01 -1.00 -1.06
N LEU A 25 12.03 -1.74 -1.52
CA LEU A 25 13.04 -1.22 -2.45
C LEU A 25 12.39 -0.68 -3.72
N ARG A 26 11.47 -1.44 -4.34
CA ARG A 26 10.72 -0.98 -5.53
C ARG A 26 9.81 0.21 -5.27
N ALA A 27 9.42 0.47 -4.02
CA ALA A 27 8.62 1.63 -3.68
C ALA A 27 9.47 2.90 -3.51
N GLY A 28 10.81 2.81 -3.53
CA GLY A 28 11.72 3.94 -3.38
C GLY A 28 12.58 4.24 -4.61
N THR A 29 12.27 3.67 -5.77
CA THR A 29 13.08 3.77 -7.00
C THR A 29 12.35 4.54 -8.10
N TYR A 30 11.48 5.49 -7.75
CA TYR A 30 10.82 6.33 -8.74
C TYR A 30 11.77 7.41 -9.26
N GLU A 31 11.68 7.70 -10.55
CA GLU A 31 12.52 8.67 -11.25
C GLU A 31 11.65 9.74 -11.91
N LEU A 32 12.23 10.92 -12.15
CA LEU A 32 11.53 11.99 -12.85
C LEU A 32 11.26 11.59 -14.31
N GLY A 33 10.02 11.80 -14.75
CA GLY A 33 9.64 11.63 -16.14
C GLY A 33 9.92 12.87 -16.99
N ALA A 34 9.67 12.75 -18.29
CA ALA A 34 9.84 13.84 -19.25
C ALA A 34 8.94 15.06 -18.95
N ASP A 35 9.42 16.23 -19.36
CA ASP A 35 8.71 17.49 -19.22
C ASP A 35 7.36 17.47 -19.96
N CYS A 36 6.33 18.05 -19.35
CA CYS A 36 5.04 18.13 -19.99
C CYS A 36 5.06 19.21 -21.08
N SER A 37 4.51 18.90 -22.26
CA SER A 37 4.34 19.87 -23.36
C SER A 37 3.23 20.91 -23.11
N GLY A 38 2.60 20.90 -21.93
CA GLY A 38 1.43 21.72 -21.61
C GLY A 38 1.79 23.20 -21.41
N LYS A 39 1.40 24.06 -22.36
CA LYS A 39 1.70 25.50 -22.33
C LYS A 39 0.89 26.30 -21.30
N ARG A 40 -0.30 25.83 -20.90
CA ARG A 40 -1.24 26.61 -20.08
C ARG A 40 -0.76 26.87 -18.65
N LEU A 41 -0.27 25.84 -17.98
CA LEU A 41 0.12 25.92 -16.56
C LEU A 41 1.63 26.13 -16.38
N LYS A 42 2.41 26.08 -17.47
CA LYS A 42 3.88 26.26 -17.45
C LYS A 42 4.54 25.48 -16.32
N CYS A 43 4.12 24.22 -16.11
CA CYS A 43 4.37 23.48 -14.87
C CYS A 43 5.85 23.41 -14.51
N PHE A 44 6.71 23.18 -15.51
CA PHE A 44 8.15 23.04 -15.35
C PHE A 44 8.86 24.39 -15.16
N GLN A 45 8.25 25.51 -15.56
CA GLN A 45 8.77 26.84 -15.21
C GLN A 45 8.39 27.22 -13.77
N ASN A 46 7.19 26.82 -13.34
CA ASN A 46 6.68 27.11 -12.00
C ASN A 46 7.22 26.17 -10.91
N VAL A 47 7.74 25.01 -11.29
CA VAL A 47 8.38 24.04 -10.39
C VAL A 47 9.86 23.94 -10.78
N PRO A 48 10.76 24.65 -10.08
CA PRO A 48 12.19 24.65 -10.39
C PRO A 48 12.81 23.27 -10.15
N GLU A 49 13.94 23.00 -10.80
CA GLU A 49 14.58 21.68 -10.80
C GLU A 49 14.85 21.15 -9.38
N GLU A 50 15.26 22.01 -8.46
CA GLU A 50 15.51 21.66 -7.05
C GLU A 50 14.25 21.14 -6.36
N ASP A 51 13.10 21.76 -6.62
CA ASP A 51 11.81 21.27 -6.12
C ASP A 51 11.44 19.93 -6.74
N ARG A 52 11.70 19.72 -8.04
CA ARG A 52 11.41 18.44 -8.70
C ARG A 52 12.22 17.31 -8.07
N LYS A 53 13.53 17.53 -7.88
CA LYS A 53 14.43 16.58 -7.22
C LYS A 53 13.98 16.32 -5.78
N ARG A 54 13.55 17.34 -5.05
CA ARG A 54 13.03 17.18 -3.69
C ARG A 54 11.74 16.36 -3.65
N ILE A 55 10.78 16.66 -4.53
CA ILE A 55 9.49 15.95 -4.60
C ILE A 55 9.71 14.45 -4.82
N VAL A 56 10.53 14.06 -5.81
CA VAL A 56 10.76 12.64 -6.09
C VAL A 56 11.52 11.94 -4.95
N ARG A 57 12.49 12.63 -4.33
CA ARG A 57 13.21 12.11 -3.15
C ARG A 57 12.26 11.87 -1.98
N GLU A 58 11.46 12.87 -1.61
CA GLU A 58 10.47 12.75 -0.52
C GLU A 58 9.46 11.63 -0.81
N PHE A 59 9.00 11.52 -2.06
CA PHE A 59 8.07 10.48 -2.48
C PHE A 59 8.68 9.06 -2.35
N ASN A 60 9.96 8.91 -2.69
CA ASN A 60 10.71 7.66 -2.55
C ASN A 60 10.96 7.29 -1.08
N LEU A 61 11.20 8.28 -0.21
CA LEU A 61 11.40 8.08 1.23
C LEU A 61 10.17 7.49 1.94
N LEU A 62 8.97 7.65 1.38
CA LEU A 62 7.76 7.05 1.96
C LEU A 62 7.85 5.51 2.00
N GLY A 63 8.53 4.88 1.03
CA GLY A 63 8.88 3.44 1.02
C GLY A 63 7.70 2.45 1.05
N ASP A 64 6.45 2.94 1.07
CA ASP A 64 5.24 2.14 1.16
C ASP A 64 4.15 2.68 0.23
N LYS A 65 3.52 1.77 -0.52
CA LYS A 65 2.49 2.12 -1.50
C LYS A 65 1.26 2.75 -0.88
N ALA A 66 0.89 2.35 0.35
CA ALA A 66 -0.26 2.95 1.03
C ALA A 66 0.04 4.40 1.42
N LYS A 67 1.20 4.65 2.04
CA LYS A 67 1.68 6.02 2.36
C LYS A 67 1.78 6.89 1.10
N GLN A 68 2.32 6.36 0.01
CA GLN A 68 2.38 7.05 -1.28
C GLN A 68 1.01 7.40 -1.83
N ASN A 69 0.05 6.46 -1.77
CA ASN A 69 -1.31 6.74 -2.22
C ASN A 69 -1.93 7.87 -1.40
N SER A 70 -1.81 7.82 -0.07
CA SER A 70 -2.30 8.87 0.83
C SER A 70 -1.66 10.23 0.55
N TYR A 71 -0.34 10.26 0.35
CA TYR A 71 0.39 11.46 -0.03
C TYR A 71 -0.13 12.07 -1.35
N LEU A 72 -0.21 11.25 -2.40
CA LEU A 72 -0.70 11.68 -3.71
C LEU A 72 -2.17 12.12 -3.64
N GLY A 73 -3.00 11.42 -2.87
CA GLY A 73 -4.41 11.79 -2.68
C GLY A 73 -4.59 13.14 -2.00
N GLY A 74 -3.71 13.52 -1.07
CA GLY A 74 -3.73 14.85 -0.46
C GLY A 74 -3.36 15.98 -1.42
N LEU A 75 -2.65 15.66 -2.52
CA LEU A 75 -2.29 16.59 -3.59
C LEU A 75 -3.34 16.68 -4.70
N ILE A 76 -4.36 15.82 -4.67
CA ILE A 76 -5.44 15.78 -5.65
C ILE A 76 -6.69 16.37 -5.00
N THR A 77 -7.31 17.35 -5.66
CA THR A 77 -8.58 17.91 -5.19
C THR A 77 -9.72 17.48 -6.10
N LEU A 78 -10.75 16.90 -5.50
CA LEU A 78 -12.00 16.55 -6.16
C LEU A 78 -12.84 17.82 -6.33
N LEU A 79 -13.24 18.12 -7.56
CA LEU A 79 -14.07 19.28 -7.89
C LEU A 79 -15.42 18.79 -8.41
N PRO A 80 -16.56 19.25 -7.83
CA PRO A 80 -17.87 18.90 -8.32
C PRO A 80 -18.07 19.44 -9.75
N VAL A 81 -18.83 18.72 -10.56
CA VAL A 81 -19.12 19.12 -11.95
C VAL A 81 -20.05 20.34 -11.93
N LYS A 82 -19.52 21.52 -12.26
CA LYS A 82 -20.28 22.78 -12.23
C LYS A 82 -21.34 22.89 -13.33
N GLN A 83 -21.03 22.41 -14.54
CA GLN A 83 -21.94 22.43 -15.68
C GLN A 83 -21.64 21.24 -16.60
N ARG A 84 -22.69 20.64 -17.16
CA ARG A 84 -22.59 19.63 -18.23
C ARG A 84 -23.09 20.26 -19.51
N ARG A 85 -22.22 20.33 -20.52
CA ARG A 85 -22.66 20.73 -21.86
C ARG A 85 -23.42 19.53 -22.46
N PRO A 86 -24.66 19.69 -22.93
CA PRO A 86 -25.34 18.61 -23.62
C PRO A 86 -24.58 18.30 -24.91
N ARG A 87 -23.86 17.18 -24.91
CA ARG A 87 -23.40 16.47 -26.09
C ARG A 87 -24.08 15.11 -26.04
N ASN A 88 -24.40 14.55 -27.22
CA ASN A 88 -25.06 13.26 -27.49
C ASN A 88 -25.32 12.38 -26.26
N ALA A 89 -26.56 11.93 -26.10
CA ALA A 89 -27.06 11.17 -24.95
C ALA A 89 -26.16 9.99 -24.52
N ASP A 90 -25.40 9.39 -25.45
CA ASP A 90 -24.52 8.25 -25.21
C ASP A 90 -23.10 8.58 -24.70
N SER A 91 -22.77 9.85 -24.46
CA SER A 91 -21.41 10.19 -24.01
C SER A 91 -21.17 9.77 -22.55
N ARG A 92 -20.15 8.92 -22.32
CA ARG A 92 -19.69 8.56 -20.97
C ARG A 92 -19.37 9.82 -20.15
N HIS A 93 -20.22 10.12 -19.17
CA HIS A 93 -20.02 11.28 -18.30
C HIS A 93 -18.96 11.00 -17.23
N THR A 94 -17.99 11.89 -17.09
CA THR A 94 -17.11 11.90 -15.91
C THR A 94 -17.88 12.36 -14.68
N ALA A 95 -17.84 11.56 -13.61
CA ALA A 95 -18.54 11.84 -12.36
C ALA A 95 -18.03 13.10 -11.65
N ALA A 96 -16.74 13.43 -11.80
CA ALA A 96 -16.13 14.62 -11.20
C ALA A 96 -14.95 15.14 -12.03
N SER A 97 -14.55 16.38 -11.72
CA SER A 97 -13.29 16.97 -12.19
C SER A 97 -12.23 16.86 -11.11
N PHE A 98 -10.95 16.90 -11.49
CA PHE A 98 -9.83 16.80 -10.56
C PHE A 98 -8.80 17.89 -10.85
N SER A 99 -8.27 18.52 -9.81
CA SER A 99 -7.08 19.38 -9.91
C SER A 99 -5.89 18.72 -9.21
N TYR A 100 -4.69 19.02 -9.72
CA TYR A 100 -3.42 18.48 -9.24
C TYR A 100 -2.56 19.62 -8.73
N ARG A 101 -1.97 19.43 -7.55
CA ARG A 101 -1.01 20.34 -6.94
C ARG A 101 0.28 19.61 -6.60
N VAL A 102 1.37 20.34 -6.48
CA VAL A 102 2.63 19.85 -5.91
C VAL A 102 3.15 20.86 -4.90
N ARG A 103 3.85 20.38 -3.88
CA ARG A 103 4.47 21.26 -2.87
C ARG A 103 5.81 21.75 -3.40
N GLY A 104 5.90 23.03 -3.70
CA GLY A 104 7.15 23.74 -3.99
C GLY A 104 7.61 24.57 -2.79
N ILE A 105 8.81 25.12 -2.88
CA ILE A 105 9.34 26.09 -1.92
C ILE A 105 9.61 27.40 -2.66
N LYS A 106 9.02 28.49 -2.17
CA LYS A 106 9.31 29.85 -2.62
C LYS A 106 9.64 30.69 -1.39
N ASP A 107 10.77 31.39 -1.42
CA ASP A 107 11.21 32.27 -0.33
C ASP A 107 11.22 31.59 1.05
N ASN A 108 11.68 30.33 1.11
CA ASN A 108 11.68 29.46 2.30
C ASN A 108 10.29 29.10 2.87
N VAL A 109 9.21 29.39 2.13
CA VAL A 109 7.83 29.02 2.49
C VAL A 109 7.33 27.90 1.59
N SER A 110 6.68 26.89 2.21
CA SER A 110 6.01 25.83 1.46
C SER A 110 4.79 26.38 0.74
N CYS A 111 4.75 26.24 -0.59
CA CYS A 111 3.62 26.68 -1.41
C CYS A 111 3.09 25.55 -2.27
N ASP A 112 1.78 25.55 -2.51
CA ASP A 112 1.16 24.61 -3.45
C ASP A 112 1.10 25.20 -4.86
N VAL A 113 1.71 24.51 -5.82
CA VAL A 113 1.73 24.90 -7.23
C VAL A 113 0.77 24.00 -8.00
N GLN A 114 -0.18 24.59 -8.71
CA GLN A 114 -1.09 23.84 -9.57
C GLN A 114 -0.37 23.33 -10.82
N VAL A 115 -0.54 22.04 -11.13
CA VAL A 115 0.08 21.38 -12.27
C VAL A 115 -0.94 20.60 -13.10
N CYS A 116 -0.58 20.25 -14.34
CA CYS A 116 -1.39 19.35 -15.15
C CYS A 116 -1.16 17.89 -14.73
N LEU A 117 -2.04 16.98 -15.16
CA LEU A 117 -1.90 15.55 -14.89
C LEU A 117 -0.56 14.99 -15.39
N LYS A 118 -0.12 15.37 -16.59
CA LYS A 118 1.15 14.91 -17.17
C LYS A 118 2.34 15.32 -16.31
N ALA A 119 2.39 16.59 -15.90
CA ALA A 119 3.43 17.07 -14.99
C ALA A 119 3.36 16.37 -13.64
N PHE A 120 2.16 16.17 -13.08
CA PHE A 120 2.00 15.44 -11.82
C PHE A 120 2.56 14.01 -11.89
N MET A 121 2.33 13.31 -13.01
CA MET A 121 2.89 11.98 -13.27
C MET A 121 4.41 12.02 -13.40
N SER A 122 4.94 12.92 -14.22
CA SER A 122 6.39 13.08 -14.43
C SER A 122 7.13 13.45 -13.15
N LEU A 123 6.60 14.37 -12.34
CA LEU A 123 7.25 14.84 -11.10
C LEU A 123 7.36 13.75 -10.02
N HIS A 124 6.47 12.75 -10.05
CA HIS A 124 6.48 11.64 -9.09
C HIS A 124 6.94 10.31 -9.70
N GLY A 125 7.25 10.27 -11.00
CA GLY A 125 7.61 9.03 -11.70
C GLY A 125 6.49 7.99 -11.76
N ILE A 126 5.23 8.40 -11.69
CA ILE A 126 4.09 7.46 -11.60
C ILE A 126 3.35 7.33 -12.93
N THR A 127 2.72 6.17 -13.13
CA THR A 127 1.86 5.91 -14.28
C THR A 127 0.45 6.44 -14.08
N GLU A 128 -0.30 6.60 -15.18
CA GLU A 128 -1.69 7.05 -15.14
C GLU A 128 -2.59 6.09 -14.33
N ASP A 129 -2.31 4.80 -14.35
CA ASP A 129 -3.05 3.79 -13.58
C ASP A 129 -3.02 4.04 -12.08
N LYS A 130 -1.86 4.47 -11.55
CA LYS A 130 -1.73 4.84 -10.14
C LYS A 130 -2.66 6.02 -9.81
N VAL A 131 -2.68 7.05 -10.66
CA VAL A 131 -3.54 8.22 -10.47
C VAL A 131 -5.02 7.85 -10.62
N ARG A 132 -5.38 7.03 -11.61
CA ARG A 132 -6.74 6.52 -11.83
C ARG A 132 -7.26 5.74 -10.63
N HIS A 133 -6.44 4.89 -10.03
CA HIS A 133 -6.80 4.16 -8.82
C HIS A 133 -7.09 5.12 -7.65
N ILE A 134 -6.24 6.12 -7.43
CA ILE A 134 -6.43 7.12 -6.38
C ILE A 134 -7.70 7.95 -6.60
N ARG A 135 -7.95 8.42 -7.84
CA ARG A 135 -9.20 9.10 -8.22
C ARG A 135 -10.43 8.27 -7.89
N GLY A 136 -10.40 6.96 -8.20
CA GLY A 136 -11.49 6.04 -7.89
C GLY A 136 -11.76 5.93 -6.39
N GLY A 137 -10.70 5.84 -5.57
CA GLY A 137 -10.84 5.84 -4.11
C GLY A 137 -11.39 7.17 -3.55
N LEU A 138 -10.89 8.30 -4.06
CA LEU A 138 -11.37 9.63 -3.67
C LEU A 138 -12.85 9.83 -4.02
N LEU A 139 -13.30 9.32 -5.18
CA LEU A 139 -14.72 9.36 -5.56
C LEU A 139 -15.60 8.50 -4.65
N ALA A 140 -15.11 7.33 -4.24
CA ALA A 140 -15.91 6.38 -3.47
C ALA A 140 -15.95 6.68 -1.97
N THR A 141 -14.86 7.20 -1.39
CA THR A 141 -14.70 7.29 0.07
C THR A 141 -14.11 8.63 0.52
N GLY A 142 -13.76 9.54 -0.40
CA GLY A 142 -13.09 10.80 -0.07
C GLY A 142 -11.65 10.65 0.42
N THR A 143 -11.14 9.43 0.51
CA THR A 143 -9.80 9.09 1.01
C THR A 143 -9.06 8.22 0.02
N SER A 144 -7.73 8.16 0.17
CA SER A 144 -6.91 7.33 -0.71
C SER A 144 -7.19 5.84 -0.49
N PRO A 145 -7.23 5.03 -1.55
CA PRO A 145 -7.55 3.62 -1.44
C PRO A 145 -6.44 2.84 -0.73
N ASN A 146 -6.83 2.07 0.28
CA ASN A 146 -5.98 1.13 0.99
C ASN A 146 -5.84 -0.20 0.27
N ASP A 147 -4.72 -0.90 0.45
CA ASP A 147 -4.52 -2.24 -0.11
C ASP A 147 -5.46 -3.25 0.59
N ARG A 148 -6.37 -3.83 -0.21
CA ARG A 148 -7.36 -4.83 0.18
C ARG A 148 -6.99 -6.26 -0.22
N ARG A 149 -5.82 -6.48 -0.85
CA ARG A 149 -5.37 -7.83 -1.22
C ARG A 149 -5.30 -8.74 0.01
N GLY A 150 -5.78 -9.97 -0.13
CA GLY A 150 -5.77 -10.97 0.95
C GLY A 150 -6.69 -10.66 2.13
N LYS A 151 -7.53 -9.61 2.04
CA LYS A 151 -8.48 -9.20 3.08
C LYS A 151 -9.93 -9.44 2.67
N HIS A 152 -10.18 -10.33 1.71
CA HIS A 152 -11.54 -10.67 1.31
C HIS A 152 -12.18 -11.56 2.38
N SER A 153 -13.42 -11.26 2.77
CA SER A 153 -14.21 -12.09 3.68
C SER A 153 -14.73 -13.36 3.01
N ASN A 154 -14.95 -13.30 1.68
CA ASN A 154 -15.42 -14.43 0.90
C ASN A 154 -14.29 -15.44 0.67
N THR A 155 -14.03 -16.30 1.63
CA THR A 155 -13.09 -17.42 1.53
C THR A 155 -13.90 -18.71 1.52
N PRO A 156 -14.43 -19.16 0.38
CA PRO A 156 -15.36 -20.30 0.32
C PRO A 156 -14.71 -21.61 0.79
N HIS A 157 -13.39 -21.72 0.67
CA HIS A 157 -12.62 -22.87 1.15
C HIS A 157 -12.13 -22.73 2.60
N LYS A 158 -12.51 -21.68 3.32
CA LYS A 158 -12.15 -21.52 4.73
C LYS A 158 -13.03 -22.46 5.55
N LEU A 159 -12.41 -23.36 6.29
CA LEU A 159 -13.09 -24.23 7.24
C LEU A 159 -13.85 -23.38 8.26
N SER A 160 -15.06 -23.81 8.61
CA SER A 160 -15.82 -23.21 9.70
C SER A 160 -15.05 -23.35 11.02
N HIS A 161 -15.31 -22.43 11.94
CA HIS A 161 -14.70 -22.47 13.27
C HIS A 161 -15.01 -23.79 13.98
N GLU A 162 -16.26 -24.24 13.89
CA GLU A 162 -16.73 -25.49 14.48
C GLU A 162 -15.98 -26.72 13.93
N THR A 163 -15.78 -26.79 12.60
CA THR A 163 -15.02 -27.90 11.99
C THR A 163 -13.55 -27.84 12.41
N MET A 164 -12.97 -26.64 12.51
CA MET A 164 -11.60 -26.46 13.00
C MET A 164 -11.46 -26.94 14.45
N GLU A 165 -12.42 -26.61 15.32
CA GLU A 165 -12.44 -27.06 16.71
C GLU A 165 -12.57 -28.58 16.82
N LYS A 166 -13.43 -29.20 16.00
CA LYS A 166 -13.56 -30.67 15.92
C LYS A 166 -12.26 -31.35 15.49
N VAL A 167 -11.56 -30.78 14.51
CA VAL A 167 -10.24 -31.31 14.08
C VAL A 167 -9.21 -31.16 15.19
N ILE A 168 -9.16 -30.00 15.88
CA ILE A 168 -8.23 -29.78 16.98
C ILE A 168 -8.52 -30.71 18.17
N SER A 169 -9.79 -30.88 18.53
CA SER A 169 -10.19 -31.77 19.62
C SER A 169 -9.87 -33.23 19.30
N PHE A 170 -10.09 -33.66 18.05
CA PHE A 170 -9.66 -34.96 17.56
C PHE A 170 -8.14 -35.11 17.63
N LEU A 171 -7.36 -34.18 17.10
CA LEU A 171 -5.89 -34.25 17.16
C LEU A 171 -5.36 -34.31 18.60
N LYS A 172 -6.02 -33.63 19.55
CA LYS A 172 -5.67 -33.68 20.98
C LYS A 172 -6.05 -34.99 21.66
N SER A 173 -7.10 -35.67 21.20
CA SER A 173 -7.52 -36.96 21.77
C SER A 173 -6.60 -38.10 21.37
N LEU A 174 -5.84 -37.95 20.28
CA LEU A 174 -4.86 -38.93 19.85
C LEU A 174 -3.69 -39.00 20.84
N LYS A 175 -3.47 -40.19 21.42
CA LYS A 175 -2.33 -40.44 22.31
C LYS A 175 -1.04 -40.54 21.49
N GLY A 176 -0.23 -39.48 21.50
CA GLY A 176 1.09 -39.52 20.89
C GLY A 176 2.07 -40.37 21.70
N ARG A 177 2.89 -41.20 21.05
CA ARG A 177 4.05 -41.87 21.68
C ARG A 177 5.37 -41.21 21.27
N LYS A 178 6.34 -41.21 22.18
CA LYS A 178 7.73 -40.84 21.88
C LYS A 178 8.31 -41.93 20.97
N SER A 179 8.93 -41.56 19.85
CA SER A 179 9.59 -42.57 19.01
C SER A 179 10.80 -43.15 19.73
N HIS A 180 11.08 -44.42 19.45
CA HIS A 180 12.27 -45.11 19.94
C HIS A 180 13.57 -44.39 19.55
N TYR A 181 13.56 -43.69 18.41
CA TYR A 181 14.69 -42.90 17.90
C TYR A 181 14.71 -41.43 18.38
N SER A 182 13.83 -41.06 19.32
CA SER A 182 13.84 -39.70 19.87
C SER A 182 15.08 -39.50 20.75
N LEU A 183 16.00 -38.62 20.32
CA LEU A 183 17.15 -38.18 21.11
C LEU A 183 16.71 -37.71 22.51
N LYS A 184 17.56 -37.92 23.54
CA LYS A 184 17.21 -37.67 24.96
C LYS A 184 16.60 -36.28 25.22
N ASP A 185 16.96 -35.27 24.43
CA ASP A 185 16.57 -33.87 24.64
C ASP A 185 15.41 -33.35 23.77
N THR A 186 14.83 -34.16 22.87
CA THR A 186 13.71 -33.73 22.01
C THR A 186 12.35 -34.17 22.55
N LYS A 187 11.83 -33.44 23.56
CA LYS A 187 10.44 -33.62 24.06
C LYS A 187 9.33 -33.11 23.11
N LYS A 188 9.67 -32.66 21.90
CA LYS A 188 8.76 -31.86 21.04
C LYS A 188 7.88 -32.64 20.06
N TYR A 189 8.22 -33.89 19.72
CA TYR A 189 7.53 -34.61 18.65
C TYR A 189 7.09 -36.00 19.12
N THR A 190 5.77 -36.17 19.25
CA THR A 190 5.12 -37.46 19.50
C THR A 190 4.40 -37.90 18.22
N TYR A 191 4.52 -39.18 17.86
CA TYR A 191 3.89 -39.75 16.67
C TYR A 191 2.52 -40.33 17.01
N LEU A 192 1.57 -40.18 16.09
CA LEU A 192 0.21 -40.72 16.20
C LEU A 192 0.21 -42.21 15.81
N LEU A 193 -0.46 -43.08 16.58
CA LEU A 193 -0.63 -44.48 16.20
C LEU A 193 -1.69 -44.62 15.10
N SER A 194 -1.33 -45.37 14.05
CA SER A 194 -2.23 -45.92 13.04
C SER A 194 -3.03 -47.08 13.60
#